data_AF-A0A2V5WS59-F1
#
_entry.id   AF-A0A2V5WS59-F1
#
_cell.length_a   1.000
_cell.length_b   1.000
_cell.length_c   1.000
_cell.angle_alpha   90.00
_cell.angle_beta   90.00
_cell.angle_gamma   90.00
#
_symmetry.space_group_name_H-M   'P 1'
#
loop_
_entity.id
_entity.type
_entity.pdbx_description
1 polymer ?
#
loop_
_entity_poly.entity_id
_entity_poly.type
_entity_poly.pdbx_seq_one_letter_code
_entity_poly.pdbx_strand_id
1 'polypeptide(L)'
;MVTACNNFDFRSAEWPGYFPTAVVVNMTKTDSDDVFFRWDVPPQGDFAQHLVEFAARGVDVELPWNQGQVVKRTGSSFAAPHVTGVLARLLSQYPNLKPPVAKALLQEIATPWESLLPT
;
A
#
# COMPACT_ATOMS: atom_id res chain seq x y z
N MET A 1 2.42 11.53 -3.28
CA MET A 1 2.58 10.55 -4.38
C MET A 1 2.36 9.17 -3.79
N VAL A 2 1.63 8.29 -4.47
CA VAL A 2 1.47 6.88 -4.08
C VAL A 2 2.41 6.03 -4.92
N THR A 3 3.12 5.09 -4.31
CA THR A 3 4.10 4.22 -4.99
C THR A 3 4.06 2.80 -4.44
N ALA A 4 4.42 1.86 -5.29
CA ALA A 4 4.71 0.49 -4.89
C ALA A 4 6.00 0.43 -4.04
N CYS A 5 6.17 -0.66 -3.27
CA CYS A 5 7.42 -1.02 -2.61
C CYS A 5 8.20 -2.12 -3.40
N ASN A 6 9.37 -2.50 -2.90
CA ASN A 6 10.19 -3.56 -3.48
C ASN A 6 9.50 -4.93 -3.29
N ASN A 7 9.43 -5.73 -4.36
CA ASN A 7 8.81 -7.06 -4.33
C ASN A 7 9.71 -8.18 -3.78
N PHE A 8 11.02 -7.94 -3.64
CA PHE A 8 11.99 -8.89 -3.11
C PHE A 8 12.19 -8.72 -1.61
N ASP A 9 12.54 -7.50 -1.20
CA ASP A 9 12.69 -7.13 0.21
C ASP A 9 12.24 -5.68 0.39
N PHE A 10 11.03 -5.50 0.93
CA PHE A 10 10.44 -4.19 1.17
C PHE A 10 11.24 -3.34 2.17
N ARG A 11 12.19 -3.94 2.89
CA ARG A 11 13.11 -3.25 3.80
C ARG A 11 14.25 -2.57 3.06
N SER A 12 14.54 -3.00 1.83
CA SER A 12 15.55 -2.35 1.00
C SER A 12 15.02 -1.03 0.48
N ALA A 13 15.85 0.00 0.58
CA ALA A 13 15.55 1.31 0.03
C ALA A 13 15.32 1.22 -1.49
N GLU A 14 14.20 1.77 -1.94
CA GLU A 14 13.91 1.91 -3.37
C GLU A 14 13.28 3.26 -3.68
N TRP A 15 13.51 3.75 -4.88
CA TRP A 15 13.03 5.06 -5.31
C TRP A 15 11.79 4.92 -6.20
N PRO A 16 10.77 5.77 -6.01
CA PRO A 16 10.73 6.91 -5.10
C PRO A 16 10.19 6.59 -3.68
N GLY A 17 9.98 5.31 -3.32
CA GLY A 17 9.41 4.91 -2.03
C GLY A 17 10.22 5.36 -0.81
N TYR A 18 11.52 5.59 -0.96
CA TYR A 18 12.38 6.00 0.15
C TYR A 18 12.26 7.49 0.53
N PHE A 19 11.35 8.25 -0.08
CA PHE A 19 10.99 9.58 0.39
C PHE A 19 9.88 9.51 1.45
N PRO A 20 10.01 10.17 2.62
CA PRO A 20 9.01 10.12 3.69
C PRO A 20 7.67 10.77 3.29
N THR A 21 7.67 11.58 2.23
CA THR A 21 6.46 12.18 1.66
C THR A 21 5.72 11.25 0.69
N ALA A 22 6.32 10.13 0.30
CA ALA A 22 5.66 9.10 -0.49
C ALA A 22 4.69 8.30 0.39
N VAL A 23 3.59 7.87 -0.20
CA VAL A 23 2.68 6.86 0.36
C VAL A 23 3.10 5.54 -0.27
N VAL A 24 3.82 4.71 0.49
CA VAL A 24 4.44 3.48 -0.02
C VAL A 24 3.59 2.28 0.35
N VAL A 25 3.28 1.45 -0.65
CA VAL A 25 2.29 0.38 -0.55
C VAL A 25 2.94 -0.96 -0.89
N ASN A 26 2.86 -1.91 0.05
CA ASN A 26 3.19 -3.30 -0.15
C ASN A 26 1.98 -4.12 -0.64
N MET A 27 2.24 -5.33 -1.08
CA MET A 27 1.22 -6.32 -1.40
C MET A 27 0.88 -7.20 -0.19
N THR A 28 -0.38 -7.57 -0.08
CA THR A 28 -0.85 -8.64 0.78
C THR A 28 -1.90 -9.48 0.04
N LYS A 29 -2.18 -10.66 0.59
CA LYS A 29 -3.29 -11.51 0.16
C LYS A 29 -4.54 -11.11 0.93
N THR A 30 -5.55 -10.66 0.20
CA THR A 30 -6.88 -10.32 0.73
C THR A 30 -7.89 -10.55 -0.39
N ASP A 31 -9.11 -10.90 -0.03
CA ASP A 31 -10.21 -11.09 -0.98
C ASP A 31 -10.99 -9.79 -1.25
N SER A 32 -10.66 -8.69 -0.56
CA SER A 32 -11.31 -7.37 -0.71
C SER A 32 -10.41 -6.37 -1.44
N ASP A 33 -10.98 -5.69 -2.42
CA ASP A 33 -10.34 -4.57 -3.15
C ASP A 33 -10.48 -3.22 -2.42
N ASP A 34 -11.40 -3.16 -1.46
CA ASP A 34 -11.74 -1.95 -0.70
C ASP A 34 -10.97 -1.82 0.62
N VAL A 35 -10.28 -2.89 1.04
CA VAL A 35 -9.50 -2.92 2.28
C VAL A 35 -8.03 -2.76 1.97
N PHE A 36 -7.40 -1.86 2.73
CA PHE A 36 -5.96 -1.73 2.81
C PHE A 36 -5.56 -1.58 4.27
N PHE A 37 -4.33 -1.97 4.55
CA PHE A 37 -3.80 -2.09 5.89
C PHE A 37 -2.74 -1.05 6.13
N ARG A 38 -2.58 -0.63 7.38
CA ARG A 38 -1.45 0.16 7.84
C ARG A 38 -0.55 -0.66 8.76
N TRP A 39 0.73 -0.39 8.69
CA TRP A 39 1.71 -1.00 9.57
C TRP A 39 1.79 -0.24 10.90
N ASP A 40 1.11 -0.73 11.92
CA ASP A 40 1.06 -0.10 13.26
C ASP A 40 2.17 -0.59 14.20
N VAL A 41 3.00 -1.55 13.78
CA VAL A 41 4.07 -2.10 14.62
C VAL A 41 5.27 -1.15 14.61
N PRO A 42 5.73 -0.67 15.79
CA PRO A 42 6.93 0.15 15.87
C PRO A 42 8.11 -0.57 15.19
N PRO A 43 8.82 0.09 14.27
CA PRO A 43 9.94 -0.53 13.56
C PRO A 43 10.98 -1.05 14.58
N GLN A 44 11.18 -2.38 14.63
CA GLN A 44 12.08 -3.05 15.58
C GLN A 44 13.05 -3.98 14.83
N GLY A 45 14.31 -4.02 15.25
CA GLY A 45 15.33 -4.86 14.63
C GLY A 45 15.50 -4.57 13.14
N ASP A 46 15.54 -5.61 12.31
CA ASP A 46 15.69 -5.48 10.85
C ASP A 46 14.52 -4.75 10.16
N PHE A 47 13.37 -4.60 10.83
CA PHE A 47 12.24 -3.82 10.32
C PHE A 47 12.37 -2.32 10.61
N ALA A 48 13.42 -1.89 11.31
CA ALA A 48 13.62 -0.48 11.68
C ALA A 48 13.85 0.48 10.49
N GLN A 49 14.23 -0.04 9.32
CA GLN A 49 14.85 0.75 8.24
C GLN A 49 13.99 0.87 6.97
N HIS A 50 12.65 0.87 7.07
CA HIS A 50 11.78 1.04 5.89
C HIS A 50 10.73 2.14 6.07
N LEU A 51 10.25 2.66 4.93
CA LEU A 51 9.18 3.67 4.85
C LEU A 51 7.87 3.09 4.28
N VAL A 52 7.79 1.76 4.20
CA VAL A 52 6.59 1.05 3.79
C VAL A 52 5.56 1.09 4.91
N GLU A 53 4.49 1.86 4.71
CA GLU A 53 3.47 2.13 5.72
C GLU A 53 2.16 1.39 5.48
N PHE A 54 1.89 1.00 4.23
CA PHE A 54 0.61 0.41 3.84
C PHE A 54 0.79 -0.94 3.15
N ALA A 55 -0.25 -1.77 3.18
CA ALA A 55 -0.36 -2.95 2.33
C ALA A 55 -1.78 -3.04 1.75
N ALA A 56 -1.90 -3.46 0.48
CA ALA A 56 -3.20 -3.68 -0.16
C ALA A 56 -3.17 -4.95 -1.02
N ARG A 57 -4.31 -5.31 -1.61
CA ARG A 57 -4.41 -6.50 -2.47
C ARG A 57 -3.38 -6.44 -3.59
N GLY A 58 -2.45 -7.39 -3.59
CA GLY A 58 -1.39 -7.46 -4.58
C GLY A 58 -0.84 -8.85 -4.80
N VAL A 59 -1.36 -9.86 -4.08
CA VAL A 59 -1.00 -11.26 -4.25
C VAL A 59 -2.09 -11.94 -5.06
N ASP A 60 -1.69 -12.69 -6.10
CA ASP A 60 -2.60 -13.55 -6.85
C ASP A 60 -3.77 -12.79 -7.51
N VAL A 61 -3.53 -11.56 -7.92
CA VAL A 61 -4.52 -10.66 -8.52
C VAL A 61 -4.82 -11.10 -9.95
N GLU A 62 -6.10 -11.32 -10.24
CA GLU A 62 -6.61 -11.54 -11.59
C GLU A 62 -6.88 -10.19 -12.25
N LEU A 63 -6.27 -9.94 -13.41
CA LEU A 63 -6.34 -8.64 -14.06
C LEU A 63 -6.38 -8.73 -15.59
N PRO A 64 -7.04 -7.77 -16.26
CA PRO A 64 -7.02 -7.65 -17.70
C PRO A 64 -5.61 -7.47 -18.23
N TRP A 65 -5.32 -8.10 -19.36
CA TRP A 65 -4.02 -8.08 -19.99
C TRP A 65 -4.13 -7.73 -21.48
N ASN A 66 -2.99 -7.66 -22.15
CA ASN A 66 -2.96 -7.39 -23.57
C ASN A 66 -3.75 -8.45 -24.35
N GLN A 67 -4.26 -8.07 -25.53
CA GLN A 67 -4.97 -8.98 -26.43
C GLN A 67 -6.25 -9.61 -25.81
N GLY A 68 -6.90 -8.92 -24.88
CA GLY A 68 -8.13 -9.40 -24.24
C GLY A 68 -7.91 -10.59 -23.30
N GLN A 69 -6.66 -10.87 -22.94
CA GLN A 69 -6.33 -11.93 -21.99
C GLN A 69 -6.63 -11.50 -20.57
N VAL A 70 -6.72 -12.48 -19.68
CA VAL A 70 -6.74 -12.30 -18.24
C VAL A 70 -5.57 -13.08 -17.66
N VAL A 71 -4.81 -12.44 -16.79
CA VAL A 71 -3.64 -13.06 -16.15
C VAL A 71 -3.73 -12.95 -14.64
N LYS A 72 -3.13 -13.92 -13.96
CA LYS A 72 -2.92 -13.88 -12.52
C LYS A 72 -1.49 -13.42 -12.22
N ARG A 73 -1.33 -12.39 -11.40
CA ARG A 73 -0.01 -11.80 -11.06
C ARG A 73 0.07 -11.38 -9.60
N THR A 74 1.30 -11.34 -9.11
CA THR A 74 1.65 -10.88 -7.76
C THR A 74 2.64 -9.73 -7.87
N GLY A 75 2.42 -8.67 -7.09
CA GLY A 75 3.30 -7.51 -7.03
C GLY A 75 2.66 -6.33 -6.31
N SER A 76 3.48 -5.57 -5.58
CA SER A 76 3.14 -4.27 -4.99
C SER A 76 2.66 -3.26 -6.04
N SER A 77 3.08 -3.41 -7.30
CA SER A 77 2.59 -2.64 -8.45
C SER A 77 1.09 -2.76 -8.68
N PHE A 78 0.48 -3.87 -8.25
CA PHE A 78 -0.97 -4.07 -8.32
C PHE A 78 -1.67 -3.58 -7.04
N ALA A 79 -0.95 -3.48 -5.93
CA ALA A 79 -1.46 -2.96 -4.66
C ALA A 79 -1.53 -1.43 -4.60
N ALA A 80 -0.52 -0.71 -5.10
CA ALA A 80 -0.48 0.75 -5.06
C ALA A 80 -1.70 1.45 -5.73
N PRO A 81 -2.26 0.94 -6.84
CA PRO A 81 -3.51 1.46 -7.41
C PRO A 81 -4.72 1.40 -6.47
N HIS A 82 -4.85 0.40 -5.59
CA HIS A 82 -5.96 0.32 -4.63
C HIS A 82 -5.94 1.53 -3.67
N VAL A 83 -4.78 1.81 -3.06
CA VAL A 83 -4.62 2.98 -2.17
C VAL A 83 -4.76 4.29 -2.95
N THR A 84 -4.32 4.33 -4.21
CA THR A 84 -4.53 5.48 -5.11
C THR A 84 -6.03 5.74 -5.33
N GLY A 85 -6.83 4.70 -5.52
CA GLY A 85 -8.29 4.79 -5.64
C GLY A 85 -8.95 5.36 -4.38
N VAL A 86 -8.52 4.91 -3.19
CA VAL A 86 -8.99 5.46 -1.91
C VAL A 86 -8.63 6.94 -1.77
N LEU A 87 -7.38 7.31 -2.09
CA LEU A 87 -6.94 8.70 -2.09
C LEU A 87 -7.77 9.56 -3.07
N ALA A 88 -8.05 9.05 -4.27
CA ALA A 88 -8.90 9.74 -5.24
C ALA A 88 -10.33 9.95 -4.72
N ARG A 89 -10.92 8.95 -4.03
CA ARG A 89 -12.23 9.08 -3.37
C ARG A 89 -12.20 10.16 -2.28
N LEU A 90 -11.17 10.20 -1.44
CA LEU A 90 -11.01 11.27 -0.45
C LEU A 90 -10.92 12.65 -1.10
N LEU A 91 -10.10 12.79 -2.14
CA LEU A 91 -9.93 14.06 -2.87
C LEU A 91 -11.20 14.49 -3.62
N SER A 92 -12.06 13.55 -4.03
CA SER A 92 -13.35 13.87 -4.65
C SER A 92 -14.30 14.61 -3.69
N GLN A 93 -14.20 14.32 -2.39
CA GLN A 93 -15.00 14.98 -1.35
C GLN A 93 -14.29 16.22 -0.80
N TYR A 94 -12.96 16.18 -0.73
CA TYR A 94 -12.13 17.24 -0.15
C TYR A 94 -11.02 17.66 -1.13
N PRO A 95 -11.34 18.41 -2.20
CA PRO A 95 -10.39 18.69 -3.29
C PRO A 95 -9.18 19.55 -2.86
N ASN A 96 -9.30 20.30 -1.77
CA ASN A 96 -8.25 21.19 -1.25
C ASN A 96 -7.42 20.55 -0.13
N LEU A 97 -7.52 19.23 0.05
CA LEU A 97 -6.80 18.51 1.09
C LEU A 97 -5.29 18.59 0.86
N LYS A 98 -4.55 19.05 1.88
CA LYS A 98 -3.09 19.14 1.80
C LYS A 98 -2.48 17.74 1.79
N PRO A 99 -1.43 17.46 0.99
CA PRO A 99 -0.85 16.11 0.89
C PRO A 99 -0.48 15.45 2.23
N PRO A 100 0.14 16.14 3.22
CA PRO A 100 0.42 15.52 4.52
C PRO A 100 -0.85 15.13 5.27
N VAL A 101 -1.91 15.93 5.18
CA VAL A 101 -3.21 15.64 5.80
C VAL A 101 -3.88 14.46 5.10
N ALA A 102 -3.77 14.37 3.78
CA ALA A 102 -4.28 13.22 3.03
C ALA A 102 -3.59 11.92 3.44
N LYS A 103 -2.26 11.94 3.60
CA LYS A 103 -1.51 10.78 4.10
C LYS A 103 -1.91 10.40 5.53
N ALA A 104 -2.10 11.38 6.42
CA ALA A 104 -2.59 11.13 7.76
C ALA A 104 -4.01 10.53 7.76
N LEU A 105 -4.92 11.02 6.91
CA LEU A 105 -6.25 10.42 6.79
C LEU A 105 -6.22 9.00 6.24
N LEU A 106 -5.31 8.70 5.29
CA LEU A 106 -5.09 7.32 4.84
C LEU A 106 -4.62 6.43 6.00
N GLN A 107 -3.74 6.92 6.88
CA GLN A 107 -3.39 6.20 8.11
C GLN A 107 -4.63 5.95 8.95
N GLU A 108 -5.42 6.97 9.29
CA GLU A 108 -6.60 6.82 10.16
C GLU A 108 -7.64 5.82 9.65
N ILE A 109 -7.94 5.82 8.34
CA ILE A 109 -8.97 4.95 7.76
C ILE A 109 -8.48 3.56 7.37
N ALA A 110 -7.16 3.33 7.34
CA ALA A 110 -6.61 2.01 7.05
C ALA A 110 -6.94 1.02 8.18
N THR A 111 -7.04 -0.26 7.84
CA THR A 111 -7.18 -1.30 8.86
C THR A 111 -5.82 -1.53 9.53
N PRO A 112 -5.72 -1.57 10.88
CA PRO A 112 -4.49 -1.98 11.54
C PRO A 112 -4.01 -3.33 10.99
N TRP A 113 -2.72 -3.47 10.73
CA TRP A 113 -2.16 -4.79 10.48
C TRP A 113 -2.19 -5.58 11.78
N GLU A 114 -3.14 -6.50 11.90
CA GLU A 114 -3.11 -7.51 12.96
C GLU A 114 -1.99 -8.48 12.62
N SER A 115 -0.88 -8.36 13.34
CA SER A 115 0.13 -9.41 13.30
C SER A 115 -0.54 -10.71 13.75
N LEU A 116 -0.52 -11.73 12.91
CA LEU A 116 -0.52 -13.11 13.37
C LEU A 116 0.77 -13.36 14.16
N LEU A 117 0.89 -12.76 15.34
CA LEU A 117 1.74 -13.27 16.39
C LEU A 117 0.84 -14.24 17.17
N PRO A 118 1.17 -15.54 17.22
CA PRO A 118 0.46 -16.42 18.14
C PRO A 118 0.66 -15.87 19.56
N THR A 119 -0.44 -15.65 20.27
CA THR A 119 -0.43 -15.57 21.74
C THR A 119 0.07 -16.87 22.34
#